data_AF-A7SZN7-F1
#
_entry.id   AF-A7SZN7-F1
#
_cell.length_a   1.000
_cell.length_b   1.000
_cell.length_c   1.000
_cell.angle_alpha   90.00
_cell.angle_beta   90.00
_cell.angle_gamma   90.00
#
_symmetry.space_group_name_H-M   'P 1'
#
loop_
_entity.id
_entity.type
_entity.pdbx_description
1 polymer ?
#
loop_
_entity_poly.entity_id
_entity_poly.type
_entity_poly.pdbx_seq_one_letter_code
_entity_poly.pdbx_strand_id
1 'polypeptide(L)'
;MAAMKLGACMQCVKFLLFGFNALFWLMGLSVLAVGIWARIQFSDYMKLSSHDYATAAYILIGIGFLIAIIGFIGCCGALKEHTCLLKTFGVILGLLFLVELGTAITGYIFRSE
;
A
#
# COMPACT_ATOMS: atom_id res chain seq x y z
N MET A 1 -11.27 0.23 -38.39
CA MET A 1 -12.01 0.51 -37.12
C MET A 1 -11.40 -0.15 -35.87
N ALA A 2 -10.37 -1.00 -35.97
CA ALA A 2 -9.75 -1.65 -34.80
C ALA A 2 -8.67 -0.78 -34.07
N ALA A 3 -8.02 0.15 -34.78
CA ALA A 3 -6.94 0.97 -34.21
C ALA A 3 -7.44 2.05 -33.21
N MET A 4 -8.67 2.53 -33.34
CA MET A 4 -9.23 3.58 -32.46
C MET A 4 -9.68 3.05 -31.08
N LYS A 5 -10.07 1.76 -30.99
CA LYS A 5 -10.40 1.10 -29.70
C LYS A 5 -9.18 0.88 -28.82
N LEU A 6 -7.99 0.68 -29.42
CA LEU A 6 -6.77 0.45 -28.67
C LEU A 6 -6.35 1.71 -27.89
N GLY A 7 -6.53 2.91 -28.46
CA GLY A 7 -6.26 4.18 -27.81
C GLY A 7 -7.21 4.49 -26.64
N ALA A 8 -8.52 4.29 -26.81
CA ALA A 8 -9.50 4.51 -25.75
C ALA A 8 -9.30 3.54 -24.57
N CYS A 9 -9.03 2.26 -24.84
CA CYS A 9 -8.74 1.27 -23.80
C CYS A 9 -7.48 1.64 -23.00
N MET A 10 -6.42 2.09 -23.67
CA MET A 10 -5.16 2.51 -23.03
C MET A 10 -5.35 3.73 -22.12
N GLN A 11 -6.16 4.70 -22.55
CA GLN A 11 -6.51 5.87 -21.75
C GLN A 11 -7.35 5.51 -20.51
N CYS A 12 -8.33 4.61 -20.65
CA CYS A 12 -9.11 4.13 -19.51
C CYS A 12 -8.23 3.44 -18.46
N VAL A 13 -7.28 2.60 -18.89
CA VAL A 13 -6.35 1.91 -17.99
C VAL A 13 -5.43 2.89 -17.27
N LYS A 14 -4.88 3.90 -17.97
CA LYS A 14 -4.07 4.96 -17.34
C LYS A 14 -4.85 5.73 -16.28
N PHE A 15 -6.10 6.11 -16.59
CA PHE A 15 -6.95 6.86 -15.66
C PHE A 15 -7.33 6.03 -14.43
N LEU A 16 -7.69 4.75 -14.63
CA LEU A 16 -7.96 3.82 -13.54
C LEU A 16 -6.73 3.59 -12.66
N LEU A 17 -5.54 3.42 -13.25
CA LEU A 17 -4.28 3.26 -12.51
C LEU A 17 -3.96 4.50 -11.69
N PHE A 18 -4.13 5.69 -12.24
CA PHE A 18 -3.92 6.94 -11.51
C PHE A 18 -4.91 7.10 -10.35
N GLY A 19 -6.20 6.86 -10.61
CA GLY A 19 -7.24 6.95 -9.59
C GLY A 19 -7.04 5.96 -8.46
N PHE A 20 -6.74 4.70 -8.79
CA PHE A 20 -6.48 3.66 -7.80
C PHE A 20 -5.22 3.96 -6.98
N ASN A 21 -4.12 4.40 -7.59
CA ASN A 21 -2.91 4.80 -6.85
C ASN A 21 -3.17 5.98 -5.92
N ALA A 22 -3.93 6.98 -6.37
CA ALA A 22 -4.27 8.14 -5.56
C ALA A 22 -5.12 7.73 -4.34
N LEU A 23 -6.06 6.80 -4.50
CA LEU A 23 -6.83 6.24 -3.39
C LEU A 23 -5.93 5.47 -2.42
N PHE A 24 -5.03 4.61 -2.91
CA PHE A 24 -4.07 3.89 -2.07
C PHE A 24 -3.15 4.84 -1.31
N TRP A 25 -2.71 5.92 -1.95
CA TRP A 25 -1.90 6.96 -1.32
C TRP A 25 -2.64 7.65 -0.17
N LEU A 26 -3.90 8.05 -0.40
CA LEU A 26 -4.75 8.65 0.65
C LEU A 26 -5.01 7.69 1.80
N MET A 27 -5.27 6.41 1.50
CA MET A 27 -5.44 5.36 2.51
C MET A 27 -4.14 5.11 3.31
N GLY A 28 -2.99 5.10 2.64
CA GLY A 28 -1.69 4.97 3.32
C GLY A 28 -1.44 6.12 4.30
N LEU A 29 -1.75 7.36 3.88
CA LEU A 29 -1.65 8.54 4.75
C LEU A 29 -2.61 8.49 5.94
N SER A 30 -3.86 8.04 5.73
CA SER A 30 -4.82 7.93 6.84
C SER A 30 -4.39 6.87 7.85
N VAL A 31 -3.92 5.70 7.39
CA VAL A 31 -3.37 4.65 8.26
C VAL A 31 -2.13 5.12 9.01
N LEU A 32 -1.24 5.85 8.35
CA LEU A 32 -0.05 6.44 8.96
C LEU A 32 -0.43 7.47 10.04
N ALA A 33 -1.41 8.34 9.76
CA ALA A 33 -1.91 9.30 10.73
C ALA A 33 -2.54 8.60 11.95
N VAL A 34 -3.33 7.55 11.73
CA VAL A 34 -3.91 6.74 12.83
C VAL A 34 -2.81 6.03 13.63
N GLY A 35 -1.78 5.48 12.98
CA GLY A 35 -0.66 4.83 13.65
C GLY A 35 0.15 5.81 14.53
N ILE A 36 0.42 7.02 14.02
CA ILE A 36 1.09 8.08 14.78
C ILE A 36 0.20 8.53 15.95
N TRP A 37 -1.09 8.77 15.72
CA TRP A 37 -2.03 9.16 16.75
C TRP A 37 -2.11 8.10 17.86
N ALA A 38 -2.19 6.82 17.49
CA ALA A 38 -2.12 5.71 18.43
C ALA A 38 -0.81 5.75 19.24
N ARG A 39 0.35 5.93 18.61
CA ARG A 39 1.64 6.03 19.32
C ARG A 39 1.66 7.16 20.34
N ILE A 40 1.15 8.33 20.00
CA ILE A 40 1.12 9.50 20.91
C ILE A 40 0.21 9.19 22.10
N GLN A 41 -1.03 8.76 21.84
CA GLN A 41 -2.00 8.46 22.88
C GLN A 41 -1.51 7.36 23.83
N PHE A 42 -0.87 6.30 23.30
CA PHE A 42 -0.35 5.21 24.11
C PHE A 42 0.96 5.55 24.83
N SER A 43 1.76 6.52 24.35
CA SER A 43 2.98 6.94 25.04
C SER A 43 2.73 7.43 26.47
N ASP A 44 1.54 8.00 26.71
CA ASP A 44 1.09 8.44 28.04
C ASP A 44 0.66 7.26 28.95
N TYR A 45 0.22 6.13 28.37
CA TYR A 45 -0.19 4.92 29.11
C TYR A 45 0.93 3.88 29.30
N MET A 46 2.07 4.03 28.61
CA MET A 46 3.22 3.10 28.58
C MET A 46 3.96 2.95 29.91
N LYS A 47 3.49 3.56 31.00
CA LYS A 47 4.03 3.31 32.35
C LYS A 47 3.50 2.05 33.03
N LEU A 48 2.44 1.40 32.53
CA LEU A 48 1.79 0.37 33.35
C LEU A 48 1.46 -0.99 32.71
N SER A 49 1.32 -1.13 31.38
CA SER A 49 1.22 -2.48 30.78
C SER A 49 1.19 -2.48 29.27
N SER A 50 1.58 -3.63 28.71
CA SER A 50 1.26 -4.13 27.36
C SER A 50 2.18 -3.74 26.20
N HIS A 51 3.27 -4.50 26.07
CA HIS A 51 4.22 -4.53 24.94
C HIS A 51 3.52 -4.76 23.57
N ASP A 52 2.41 -5.50 23.54
CA ASP A 52 1.70 -5.86 22.31
C ASP A 52 1.09 -4.67 21.55
N TYR A 53 0.53 -3.68 22.26
CA TYR A 53 -0.08 -2.52 21.59
C TYR A 53 0.97 -1.57 21.00
N ALA A 54 2.14 -1.46 21.64
CA ALA A 54 3.25 -0.70 21.09
C ALA A 54 3.73 -1.32 19.77
N THR A 55 3.90 -2.65 19.75
CA THR A 55 4.24 -3.41 18.56
C THR A 55 3.20 -3.22 17.44
N ALA A 56 1.91 -3.33 17.76
CA ALA A 56 0.83 -3.13 16.79
C ALA A 56 0.84 -1.71 16.18
N ALA A 57 1.07 -0.67 16.98
CA ALA A 57 1.13 0.71 16.50
C ALA A 57 2.34 0.96 15.57
N TYR A 58 3.50 0.36 15.88
CA TYR A 58 4.66 0.40 14.98
C TYR A 58 4.41 -0.31 13.64
N ILE A 59 3.73 -1.46 13.68
CA ILE A 59 3.34 -2.19 12.47
C ILE A 59 2.39 -1.33 11.61
N LEU A 60 1.38 -0.69 12.22
CA LEU A 60 0.47 0.24 11.55
C LEU A 60 1.21 1.39 10.87
N ILE A 61 2.17 2.02 11.55
CA ILE A 61 3.00 3.09 10.98
C ILE A 61 3.84 2.56 9.81
N GLY A 62 4.49 1.41 9.98
CA GLY A 62 5.34 0.81 8.96
C GLY A 62 4.56 0.48 7.68
N ILE A 63 3.43 -0.20 7.82
CA ILE A 63 2.55 -0.56 6.70
C ILE A 63 1.98 0.70 6.04
N GLY A 64 1.47 1.66 6.83
CA GLY A 64 0.94 2.92 6.29
C GLY A 64 1.98 3.71 5.50
N PHE A 65 3.22 3.77 5.99
CA PHE A 65 4.33 4.43 5.30
C PHE A 65 4.69 3.74 3.97
N LEU A 66 4.77 2.41 3.97
CA LEU A 66 5.04 1.64 2.75
C LEU A 66 3.95 1.87 1.70
N ILE A 67 2.68 1.81 2.09
CA ILE A 67 1.54 2.05 1.19
C ILE A 67 1.59 3.48 0.63
N ALA A 68 1.90 4.48 1.46
CA ALA A 68 2.03 5.87 1.02
C ALA A 68 3.20 6.05 0.02
N ILE A 69 4.36 5.43 0.23
CA ILE A 69 5.47 5.50 -0.74
C ILE A 69 5.09 4.84 -2.06
N ILE A 70 4.53 3.63 -2.01
CA ILE A 70 4.13 2.88 -3.21
C ILE A 70 3.07 3.67 -3.99
N GLY A 71 2.08 4.23 -3.29
CA GLY A 71 1.06 5.11 -3.84
C GLY A 71 1.63 6.34 -4.55
N PHE A 72 2.60 7.00 -3.91
CA PHE A 72 3.27 8.18 -4.46
C PHE A 72 4.09 7.86 -5.71
N ILE A 73 4.89 6.78 -5.67
CA ILE A 73 5.67 6.31 -6.82
C ILE A 73 4.74 5.97 -7.99
N GLY A 74 3.61 5.34 -7.70
CA GLY A 74 2.61 4.98 -8.69
C GLY A 74 1.90 6.19 -9.32
N CYS A 75 1.54 7.21 -8.52
CA CYS A 75 1.05 8.49 -9.03
C CYS A 75 2.11 9.22 -9.87
N CYS A 76 3.36 9.30 -9.41
CA CYS A 76 4.45 9.88 -10.18
C CYS A 76 4.71 9.12 -11.49
N GLY A 77 4.62 7.79 -11.48
CA GLY A 77 4.77 6.95 -12.67
C GLY A 77 3.67 7.17 -13.69
N ALA A 78 2.44 7.35 -13.23
CA ALA A 78 1.30 7.68 -14.09
C ALA A 78 1.43 9.09 -14.70
N LEU A 79 1.90 10.08 -13.93
CA LEU A 79 2.06 11.46 -14.38
C LEU A 79 3.22 11.64 -15.38
N LYS A 80 4.33 10.91 -15.19
CA LYS A 80 5.55 11.13 -15.98
C LYS A 80 5.56 10.42 -17.34
N GLU A 81 4.47 9.74 -17.72
CA GLU A 81 4.31 8.91 -18.93
C GLU A 81 5.50 7.96 -19.21
N HIS A 82 6.32 7.67 -18.21
CA HIS A 82 7.45 6.78 -18.33
C HIS A 82 6.96 5.35 -18.21
N THR A 83 6.78 4.70 -19.35
CA THR A 83 6.39 3.29 -19.49
C THR A 83 7.27 2.34 -18.67
N CYS A 84 8.53 2.72 -18.43
CA CYS A 84 9.44 2.00 -17.54
C CYS A 84 8.96 2.00 -16.07
N LEU A 85 8.48 3.16 -15.56
CA LEU A 85 8.05 3.30 -14.16
C LEU A 85 6.74 2.54 -13.87
N LEU A 86 5.81 2.51 -14.84
CA LEU A 86 4.61 1.69 -14.73
C LEU A 86 4.92 0.19 -14.72
N LYS A 87 5.90 -0.24 -15.52
CA LYS A 87 6.34 -1.64 -15.54
C LYS A 87 6.98 -2.05 -14.21
N THR A 88 7.87 -1.23 -13.64
CA THR A 88 8.43 -1.50 -12.31
C THR A 88 7.35 -1.50 -11.23
N PHE A 89 6.38 -0.58 -11.28
CA PHE A 89 5.24 -0.59 -10.36
C PHE A 89 4.46 -1.91 -10.43
N GLY A 90 4.17 -2.40 -11.64
CA GLY A 90 3.51 -3.70 -11.83
C GLY A 90 4.31 -4.88 -11.28
N VAL A 91 5.64 -4.88 -11.44
CA VAL A 91 6.51 -5.91 -10.87
C VAL A 91 6.52 -5.85 -9.34
N ILE A 92 6.59 -4.66 -8.75
CA ILE A 92 6.57 -4.47 -7.30
C ILE A 92 5.24 -4.96 -6.71
N LEU A 93 4.10 -4.64 -7.34
CA LEU A 93 2.79 -5.15 -6.91
C LEU A 93 2.70 -6.69 -7.04
N GLY A 94 3.24 -7.26 -8.11
CA GLY A 94 3.29 -8.71 -8.28
C GLY A 94 4.10 -9.39 -7.18
N LEU A 95 5.25 -8.81 -6.79
CA LEU A 95 6.05 -9.30 -5.68
C LEU A 95 5.33 -9.17 -4.34
N LEU A 96 4.65 -8.04 -4.08
CA LEU A 96 3.84 -7.85 -2.87
C LEU A 96 2.74 -8.89 -2.77
N PHE A 97 2.05 -9.18 -3.86
CA PHE A 97 1.02 -10.21 -3.89
C PHE A 97 1.58 -11.60 -3.54
N LEU A 98 2.76 -11.97 -4.03
CA LEU A 98 3.41 -13.23 -3.67
C LEU A 98 3.79 -13.29 -2.18
N VAL A 99 4.29 -12.18 -1.63
CA VAL A 99 4.61 -12.07 -0.20
C VAL A 99 3.35 -12.18 0.65
N GLU A 100 2.28 -11.49 0.25
CA GLU A 100 0.99 -11.50 0.96
C GLU A 100 0.35 -12.89 0.92
N LEU A 101 0.41 -13.60 -0.21
CA LEU A 101 0.01 -14.99 -0.33
C LEU A 101 0.85 -15.91 0.58
N GLY A 102 2.18 -15.75 0.60
CA GLY A 102 3.05 -16.55 1.47
C GLY A 102 2.77 -16.31 2.96
N THR A 103 2.51 -15.06 3.32
CA THR A 103 2.12 -14.67 4.69
C THR A 103 0.75 -15.26 5.05
N ALA A 104 -0.22 -15.19 4.14
CA ALA A 104 -1.55 -15.75 4.35
C ALA A 104 -1.53 -17.29 4.50
N ILE A 105 -0.74 -17.99 3.68
CA ILE A 105 -0.58 -19.45 3.77
C ILE A 105 0.10 -19.82 5.09
N THR A 106 1.20 -19.17 5.44
CA THR A 106 1.91 -19.42 6.71
C THR A 106 0.98 -19.15 7.90
N GLY A 107 0.26 -18.04 7.87
CA GLY A 107 -0.73 -17.69 8.89
C GLY A 107 -1.90 -18.69 8.97
N TYR A 108 -2.33 -19.26 7.85
CA TYR A 108 -3.35 -20.31 7.84
C TYR A 108 -2.85 -21.63 8.43
N ILE A 109 -1.60 -22.02 8.16
CA ILE A 109 -1.00 -23.25 8.70
C ILE A 109 -0.76 -23.12 10.21
N PHE A 110 -0.27 -21.98 10.67
CA PHE A 110 -0.07 -21.70 12.10
C PHE A 110 -1.38 -21.42 12.86
N ARG A 111 -2.50 -21.21 12.16
CA ARG A 111 -3.81 -21.04 12.80
C ARG A 111 -4.32 -22.32 13.50
N SER A 112 -3.74 -23.47 13.16
CA SER A 112 -4.06 -24.76 13.79
C SER A 112 -3.21 -25.08 15.04
N GLU A 113 -2.36 -24.17 15.46
CA GLU A 113 -1.58 -24.25 16.71
C GLU A 113 -2.20 -23.35 17.79
#